data_AF-A0A1E8CIL7-F1
#
_entry.id   AF-A0A1E8CIL7-F1
#
_cell.length_a   1.000
_cell.length_b   1.000
_cell.length_c   1.000
_cell.angle_alpha   90.00
_cell.angle_beta   90.00
_cell.angle_gamma   90.00
#
_symmetry.space_group_name_H-M   'P 1'
#
loop_
_entity.id
_entity.type
_entity.pdbx_description
1 polymer ?
#
loop_
_entity_poly.entity_id
_entity_poly.type
_entity_poly.pdbx_seq_one_letter_code
_entity_poly.pdbx_strand_id
1 'polypeptide(L)'
;MELVTIVVVLALLQYMVFGILVGKARGTYKVEAPAVTGDPIFERYYRVHMNTLESLVLFLPSIFLFAMYVNADIAAALGLIFICGRYLYLRAYVKDPKSRGLGFALTMLPSLALALGAMIGAALSLR
;
A
#
# COMPACT_ATOMS: atom_id res chain seq x y z
N MET A 1 -18.74 6.49 -6.44
CA MET A 1 -17.78 6.65 -5.30
C MET A 1 -17.66 5.39 -4.44
N GLU A 2 -18.68 4.56 -4.45
CA GLU A 2 -18.86 3.31 -3.70
C GLU A 2 -17.68 2.34 -3.92
N LEU A 3 -17.28 2.12 -5.18
CA LEU A 3 -16.16 1.24 -5.51
C LEU A 3 -14.84 1.74 -4.91
N VAL A 4 -14.57 3.05 -4.98
CA VAL A 4 -13.38 3.67 -4.37
C VAL A 4 -13.39 3.47 -2.86
N THR A 5 -14.53 3.70 -2.21
CA THR A 5 -14.68 3.47 -0.76
C THR A 5 -14.40 2.01 -0.39
N ILE A 6 -14.97 1.05 -1.12
CA ILE A 6 -14.73 -0.39 -0.88
C ILE A 6 -13.24 -0.71 -1.02
N VAL A 7 -12.60 -0.24 -2.11
CA VAL A 7 -11.17 -0.47 -2.36
C VAL A 7 -10.30 0.14 -1.26
N VAL A 8 -10.60 1.35 -0.82
CA VAL A 8 -9.88 2.00 0.29
C VAL A 8 -10.01 1.19 1.58
N VAL A 9 -11.22 0.75 1.92
CA VAL A 9 -11.44 -0.09 3.12
C VAL A 9 -10.68 -1.41 3.01
N LEU A 10 -10.67 -2.06 1.84
CA LEU A 10 -9.89 -3.27 1.61
C LEU A 10 -8.37 -3.04 1.79
N ALA A 11 -7.84 -1.91 1.31
CA ALA A 11 -6.44 -1.54 1.52
C ALA A 11 -6.11 -1.34 3.01
N LEU A 12 -7.00 -0.71 3.76
CA LEU A 12 -6.86 -0.54 5.22
C LEU A 12 -6.92 -1.88 5.96
N LEU A 13 -7.83 -2.77 5.58
CA LEU A 13 -7.90 -4.13 6.14
C LEU A 13 -6.63 -4.94 5.81
N GLN A 14 -6.11 -4.83 4.60
CA GLN A 14 -4.83 -5.44 4.22
C GLN A 14 -3.68 -4.92 5.09
N TYR A 15 -3.63 -3.61 5.35
CA TYR A 15 -2.63 -3.03 6.26
C TYR A 15 -2.74 -3.59 7.68
N MET A 16 -3.96 -3.70 8.22
CA MET A 16 -4.21 -4.33 9.53
C MET A 16 -3.74 -5.79 9.55
N VAL A 17 -3.99 -6.56 8.49
CA VAL A 17 -3.48 -7.94 8.36
C VAL A 17 -1.95 -7.96 8.40
N PHE A 18 -1.28 -7.04 7.72
CA PHE A 18 0.19 -6.96 7.78
C PHE A 18 0.69 -6.65 9.19
N GLY A 19 -0.01 -5.81 9.96
CA GLY A 19 0.29 -5.56 11.37
C GLY A 19 0.16 -6.81 12.24
N ILE A 20 -0.90 -7.60 12.04
CA ILE A 20 -1.08 -8.90 12.71
C ILE A 20 0.08 -9.85 12.38
N LEU A 21 0.54 -9.88 11.12
CA LEU A 21 1.69 -10.70 10.72
C LEU A 21 2.98 -10.26 11.41
N VAL A 22 3.20 -8.96 11.60
CA VAL A 22 4.33 -8.45 12.41
C VAL A 22 4.22 -8.93 13.86
N GLY A 23 3.04 -8.84 14.47
CA GLY A 23 2.79 -9.34 15.83
C GLY A 23 3.05 -10.85 15.96
N LYS A 24 2.61 -11.65 14.97
CA LYS A 24 2.89 -13.08 14.91
C LYS A 24 4.40 -13.36 14.76
N ALA A 25 5.08 -12.65 13.87
CA ALA A 25 6.52 -12.76 13.68
C ALA A 25 7.28 -12.40 14.97
N ARG A 26 6.83 -11.37 15.70
CA ARG A 26 7.41 -10.98 16.99
C ARG A 26 7.45 -12.14 17.98
N GLY A 27 6.34 -12.84 18.17
CA GLY A 27 6.26 -14.01 19.05
C GLY A 27 7.06 -15.21 18.52
N THR A 28 7.03 -15.43 17.20
CA THR A 28 7.71 -16.57 16.56
C THR A 28 9.23 -16.46 16.66
N TYR A 29 9.76 -15.27 16.43
CA TYR A 29 11.20 -14.99 16.37
C TYR A 29 11.75 -14.34 17.65
N LYS A 30 10.94 -14.32 18.72
CA LYS A 30 11.33 -13.86 20.07
C LYS A 30 11.95 -12.46 20.10
N VAL A 31 11.38 -11.53 19.34
CA VAL A 31 11.81 -10.12 19.36
C VAL A 31 11.01 -9.38 20.41
N GLU A 32 11.57 -9.10 21.58
CA GLU A 32 10.84 -8.44 22.66
C GLU A 32 10.53 -6.97 22.36
N ALA A 33 9.36 -6.49 22.78
CA ALA A 33 9.05 -5.07 22.68
C ALA A 33 9.94 -4.28 23.66
N PRO A 34 10.41 -3.06 23.31
CA PRO A 34 10.07 -2.25 22.13
C PRO A 34 10.97 -2.49 20.91
N ALA A 35 11.80 -3.55 20.89
CA ALA A 35 12.75 -3.77 19.80
C ALA A 35 12.03 -3.97 18.46
N VAL A 36 12.63 -3.40 17.41
CA VAL A 36 12.21 -3.49 16.01
C VAL A 36 13.30 -4.09 15.11
N THR A 37 14.38 -4.58 15.73
CA THR A 37 15.50 -5.30 15.12
C THR A 37 15.73 -6.61 15.87
N GLY A 38 16.31 -7.60 15.21
CA GLY A 38 16.54 -8.93 15.78
C GLY A 38 16.62 -9.98 14.69
N ASP A 39 15.59 -10.83 14.58
CA ASP A 39 15.55 -11.85 13.53
C ASP A 39 15.33 -11.23 12.14
N PRO A 40 16.13 -11.59 11.12
CA PRO A 40 16.00 -11.03 9.78
C PRO A 40 14.63 -11.24 9.13
N ILE A 41 13.90 -12.30 9.47
CA ILE A 41 12.55 -12.55 8.94
C ILE A 41 11.54 -11.64 9.62
N PHE A 42 11.65 -11.44 10.95
CA PHE A 42 10.85 -10.44 11.65
C PHE A 42 11.04 -9.05 11.04
N GLU A 43 12.29 -8.64 10.81
CA GLU A 43 12.60 -7.33 10.24
C GLU A 43 11.99 -7.16 8.84
N ARG A 44 11.90 -8.22 8.03
CA ARG A 44 11.23 -8.19 6.71
C ARG A 44 9.73 -7.92 6.86
N TYR A 45 9.04 -8.61 7.76
CA TYR A 45 7.62 -8.34 8.03
C TYR A 45 7.40 -6.91 8.51
N TYR A 46 8.23 -6.46 9.46
CA TYR A 46 8.18 -5.09 9.99
C TYR A 46 8.38 -4.04 8.88
N ARG A 47 9.39 -4.24 8.02
CA ARG A 47 9.66 -3.38 6.85
C ARG A 47 8.51 -3.35 5.85
N VAL A 48 7.86 -4.48 5.58
CA VAL A 48 6.68 -4.52 4.70
C VAL A 48 5.53 -3.70 5.27
N HIS A 49 5.25 -3.86 6.57
CA HIS A 49 4.19 -3.12 7.25
C HIS A 49 4.46 -1.61 7.23
N MET A 50 5.66 -1.18 7.63
CA MET A 50 6.04 0.23 7.62
C MET A 50 6.06 0.85 6.22
N ASN A 51 6.59 0.14 5.21
CA ASN A 51 6.56 0.65 3.85
C ASN A 51 5.12 0.75 3.29
N THR A 52 4.22 -0.11 3.74
CA THR A 52 2.80 -0.03 3.38
C THR A 52 2.15 1.19 4.04
N LEU A 53 2.46 1.47 5.31
CA LEU A 53 2.03 2.70 5.99
C LEU A 53 2.46 3.96 5.21
N GLU A 54 3.74 4.04 4.84
CA GLU A 54 4.29 5.13 4.03
C GLU A 54 3.56 5.25 2.67
N SER A 55 3.27 4.12 2.02
CA SER A 55 2.58 4.09 0.73
C SER A 55 1.12 4.55 0.85
N LEU A 56 0.44 4.24 1.95
CA LEU A 56 -0.95 4.64 2.19
C LEU A 56 -1.09 6.17 2.29
N VAL A 57 -0.09 6.87 2.83
CA VAL A 57 -0.08 8.34 2.93
C VAL A 57 -0.20 8.98 1.55
N LEU A 58 0.44 8.41 0.52
CA LEU A 58 0.28 8.87 -0.86
C LEU A 58 -1.02 8.36 -1.48
N PHE A 59 -1.31 7.07 -1.33
CA PHE A 59 -2.39 6.39 -2.04
C PHE A 59 -3.79 6.92 -1.65
N LEU A 60 -4.07 7.03 -0.35
CA LEU A 60 -5.41 7.37 0.16
C LEU A 60 -5.91 8.75 -0.31
N PRO A 61 -5.18 9.86 -0.17
CA PRO A 61 -5.65 11.13 -0.71
C PRO A 61 -5.72 11.10 -2.24
N SER A 62 -4.73 10.48 -2.89
CA SER A 62 -4.67 10.45 -4.36
C SER A 62 -5.85 9.75 -5.00
N ILE A 63 -6.32 8.63 -4.44
CA ILE A 63 -7.45 7.89 -5.02
C ILE A 63 -8.76 8.67 -4.92
N PHE A 64 -9.01 9.36 -3.80
CA PHE A 64 -10.20 10.20 -3.64
C PHE A 64 -10.15 11.43 -4.55
N LEU A 65 -9.00 12.10 -4.63
CA LEU A 65 -8.84 13.26 -5.49
C LEU A 65 -8.97 12.89 -6.98
N PHE A 66 -8.37 11.78 -7.42
CA PHE A 66 -8.52 11.31 -8.79
C PHE A 66 -9.98 10.94 -9.10
N ALA A 67 -10.66 10.27 -8.17
CA ALA A 67 -12.07 9.93 -8.34
C ALA A 67 -12.96 11.19 -8.49
N MET A 68 -12.64 12.26 -7.77
CA MET A 68 -13.36 13.53 -7.80
C MET A 68 -13.11 14.32 -9.09
N TYR A 69 -11.84 14.46 -9.49
CA TYR A 69 -11.45 15.34 -10.61
C TYR A 69 -11.37 14.64 -11.96
N VAL A 70 -11.29 13.30 -11.99
CA VAL A 70 -11.05 12.54 -13.22
C VAL A 70 -12.12 11.46 -13.42
N ASN A 71 -12.05 10.35 -12.69
CA ASN A 71 -13.01 9.24 -12.84
C ASN A 71 -12.93 8.23 -11.69
N ALA A 72 -14.07 7.92 -11.07
CA ALA A 72 -14.14 7.02 -9.91
C ALA A 72 -13.89 5.53 -10.25
N ASP A 73 -14.30 5.05 -11.42
CA ASP A 73 -14.14 3.64 -11.81
C ASP A 73 -12.67 3.31 -12.12
N ILE A 74 -11.99 4.23 -12.83
CA ILE A 74 -10.55 4.13 -13.09
C ILE A 74 -9.77 4.22 -11.77
N ALA A 75 -10.16 5.11 -10.85
CA ALA A 75 -9.56 5.19 -9.52
C ALA A 75 -9.66 3.86 -8.77
N ALA A 76 -10.85 3.24 -8.76
CA ALA A 76 -11.06 1.95 -8.12
C ALA A 76 -10.20 0.83 -8.75
N ALA A 77 -10.11 0.78 -10.09
CA ALA A 77 -9.27 -0.19 -10.78
C ALA A 77 -7.79 -0.03 -10.42
N LEU A 78 -7.25 1.19 -10.40
CA LEU A 78 -5.88 1.48 -9.98
C LEU A 78 -5.65 1.11 -8.51
N GLY A 79 -6.64 1.32 -7.64
CA GLY A 79 -6.57 0.92 -6.25
C GLY A 79 -6.58 -0.60 -6.03
N LEU A 80 -7.27 -1.37 -6.87
CA LEU A 80 -7.16 -2.84 -6.85
C LEU A 80 -5.74 -3.30 -7.24
N ILE A 81 -5.12 -2.64 -8.23
CA ILE A 81 -3.73 -2.93 -8.61
C ILE A 81 -2.79 -2.66 -7.43
N PHE A 82 -2.99 -1.56 -6.69
CA PHE A 82 -2.24 -1.25 -5.47
C PHE A 82 -2.34 -2.40 -4.44
N ILE A 83 -3.55 -2.89 -4.15
CA ILE A 83 -3.77 -3.98 -3.17
C ILE A 83 -3.06 -5.27 -3.62
N CYS A 84 -3.18 -5.64 -4.90
CA CYS A 84 -2.47 -6.80 -5.46
C CYS A 84 -0.95 -6.61 -5.38
N GLY A 85 -0.45 -5.41 -5.69
CA GLY A 85 0.95 -5.03 -5.58
C GLY A 85 1.49 -5.20 -4.16
N ARG A 86 0.73 -4.75 -3.14
CA ARG A 86 1.08 -4.92 -1.73
C ARG A 86 1.13 -6.38 -1.29
N TYR A 87 0.19 -7.21 -1.74
CA TYR A 87 0.23 -8.65 -1.47
C TYR A 87 1.48 -9.32 -2.08
N LEU A 88 1.79 -9.02 -3.34
CA LEU A 88 3.01 -9.50 -4.00
C LEU A 88 4.28 -8.98 -3.32
N TYR A 89 4.27 -7.72 -2.90
CA TYR A 89 5.38 -7.10 -2.17
C TYR A 89 5.66 -7.83 -0.86
N LEU A 90 4.63 -8.12 -0.05
CA LEU A 90 4.77 -8.91 1.18
C LEU A 90 5.44 -10.26 0.89
N ARG A 91 4.88 -11.04 -0.04
CA ARG A 91 5.37 -12.40 -0.33
C ARG A 91 6.81 -12.39 -0.83
N ALA A 92 7.12 -11.50 -1.75
CA ALA A 92 8.46 -11.36 -2.31
C ALA A 92 9.46 -10.92 -1.25
N TYR A 93 9.15 -9.86 -0.50
CA TYR A 93 10.07 -9.29 0.49
C TYR A 93 10.40 -10.29 1.62
N VAL A 94 9.39 -11.00 2.14
CA VAL A 94 9.60 -11.99 3.20
C VAL A 94 10.46 -13.16 2.70
N LYS A 95 10.17 -13.66 1.49
CA LYS A 95 10.92 -14.76 0.87
C LYS A 95 12.37 -14.36 0.55
N ASP A 96 12.53 -13.31 -0.25
CA ASP A 96 13.82 -12.73 -0.64
C ASP A 96 13.66 -11.21 -0.89
N PRO A 97 14.22 -10.35 -0.03
CA PRO A 97 14.14 -8.89 -0.17
C PRO A 97 14.58 -8.35 -1.53
N LYS A 98 15.45 -9.04 -2.27
CA LYS A 98 15.89 -8.60 -3.61
C LYS A 98 14.80 -8.78 -4.67
N SER A 99 13.84 -9.67 -4.44
CA SER A 99 12.75 -9.99 -5.38
C SER A 99 11.54 -9.05 -5.30
N ARG A 100 11.55 -8.07 -4.38
CA ARG A 100 10.40 -7.20 -4.07
C ARG A 100 10.00 -6.20 -5.17
N GLY A 101 10.81 -6.06 -6.23
CA GLY A 101 10.70 -4.98 -7.21
C GLY A 101 9.34 -4.91 -7.91
N LEU A 102 8.79 -6.04 -8.35
CA LEU A 102 7.50 -6.08 -9.04
C LEU A 102 6.35 -5.61 -8.13
N GLY A 103 6.28 -6.12 -6.90
CA GLY A 103 5.25 -5.69 -5.93
C GLY A 103 5.37 -4.21 -5.59
N PHE A 104 6.60 -3.69 -5.53
CA PHE A 104 6.85 -2.28 -5.31
C PHE A 104 6.34 -1.41 -6.48
N ALA A 105 6.66 -1.79 -7.72
CA ALA A 105 6.23 -1.09 -8.93
C ALA A 105 4.70 -1.07 -9.06
N LEU A 106 4.04 -2.21 -8.82
CA LEU A 106 2.57 -2.34 -8.83
C LEU A 106 1.87 -1.54 -7.70
N THR A 107 2.64 -0.99 -6.76
CA THR A 107 2.10 -0.08 -5.74
C THR A 107 2.36 1.37 -6.10
N MET A 108 3.61 1.70 -6.45
CA MET A 108 4.01 3.08 -6.69
C MET A 108 3.46 3.64 -7.98
N LEU A 109 3.47 2.87 -9.08
CA LEU A 109 3.01 3.37 -10.37
C LEU A 109 1.51 3.73 -10.36
N PRO A 110 0.59 2.90 -9.83
CA PRO A 110 -0.80 3.31 -9.69
C PRO A 110 -0.98 4.52 -8.77
N SER A 111 -0.25 4.57 -7.66
CA SER A 111 -0.35 5.71 -6.71
C SER A 111 0.09 7.02 -7.34
N LEU A 112 1.18 7.00 -8.13
CA LEU A 112 1.66 8.16 -8.87
C LEU A 112 0.70 8.55 -9.99
N ALA A 113 0.13 7.59 -10.72
CA ALA A 113 -0.88 7.86 -11.74
C ALA A 113 -2.13 8.52 -11.14
N LEU A 114 -2.59 8.06 -9.97
CA LEU A 114 -3.68 8.69 -9.23
C LEU A 114 -3.32 10.13 -8.83
N ALA A 115 -2.15 10.35 -8.24
CA ALA A 115 -1.72 11.67 -7.78
C ALA A 115 -1.57 12.68 -8.93
N LEU A 116 -0.87 12.28 -9.99
CA LEU A 116 -0.65 13.13 -11.16
C LEU A 116 -1.94 13.38 -11.93
N GLY A 117 -2.77 12.35 -12.10
CA GLY A 117 -4.08 12.50 -12.74
C GLY A 117 -5.00 13.44 -11.96
N ALA A 118 -5.02 13.34 -10.63
CA ALA A 118 -5.75 14.26 -9.79
C ALA A 118 -5.28 15.71 -9.95
N MET A 119 -3.95 15.94 -9.97
CA MET A 119 -3.36 17.25 -10.18
C MET A 119 -3.74 17.85 -11.54
N ILE A 120 -3.61 17.06 -12.61
CA ILE A 120 -3.96 17.48 -13.97
C ILE A 120 -5.47 17.78 -14.08
N GLY A 121 -6.33 16.88 -13.57
CA GLY A 121 -7.77 17.07 -13.58
C GLY A 121 -8.21 18.33 -12.82
N ALA A 122 -7.60 18.58 -11.66
CA ALA A 122 -7.85 19.80 -10.89
C ALA A 122 -7.39 21.06 -11.64
N ALA A 123 -6.20 21.03 -12.27
CA ALA A 123 -5.69 22.17 -13.04
C ALA A 123 -6.58 22.49 -14.26
N LEU A 124 -7.06 21.46 -14.97
CA LEU A 124 -7.99 21.63 -16.09
C LEU A 124 -9.38 22.13 -15.65
N SER A 125 -9.70 22.04 -14.36
CA SER A 125 -10.95 22.55 -13.78
C SER A 125 -10.87 24.02 -13.37
N LEU A 126 -9.69 24.65 -13.43
CA LEU A 126 -9.53 26.09 -13.19
C LEU A 126 -10.19 26.87 -14.34
N ARG A 127 -11.08 27.80 -13.99
CA ARG A 127 -11.74 28.71 -14.93
C ARG A 127 -11.09 30.08 -14.88
#